data_AF-A0A1H7R7R5-F1
#
_entry.id   AF-A0A1H7R7R5-F1
#
_cell.length_a   1.000
_cell.length_b   1.000
_cell.length_c   1.000
_cell.angle_alpha   90.00
_cell.angle_beta   90.00
_cell.angle_gamma   90.00
#
_symmetry.space_group_name_H-M   'P 1'
#
loop_
_entity.id
_entity.type
_entity.pdbx_description
1 polymer ?
#
loop_
_entity_poly.entity_id
_entity_poly.type
_entity_poly.pdbx_seq_one_letter_code
_entity_poly.pdbx_strand_id
1 'polypeptide(L)'
;MGCVGGNGGGRTGEVVVLRHGQTEWSRTGQHTGATDLPLLPEGEEQARGLREALGRREFAEVRVSPLQRARRTAELAGITPTAVDRDLVELGYGGYEGRTTAEISEELGREWSIWRDGTVDAEVPGESLADVGARVDRVLDRVRARLPDGDVALVAHGHVLRVLTARWLGLAPEAGALFALPAGRYGVLGHEHGRPVLSGWALGCACLSGCAPPAASAPRAPPPGARGAPAGRTTTPGPCRRPTQ
;
A
#
# COMPACT_ATOMS: atom_id res chain seq x y z
N MET A 1 -26.98 42.92 4.22
CA MET A 1 -26.76 41.70 3.41
C MET A 1 -25.29 41.31 3.59
N GLY A 2 -24.99 40.49 4.60
CA GLY A 2 -23.63 39.97 4.80
C GLY A 2 -23.47 38.68 4.02
N CYS A 3 -22.50 38.64 3.10
CA CYS A 3 -22.07 37.40 2.48
C CYS A 3 -21.41 36.55 3.57
N VAL A 4 -22.09 35.50 4.02
CA VAL A 4 -21.46 34.45 4.82
C VAL A 4 -20.55 33.68 3.86
N GLY A 5 -19.25 33.96 3.95
CA GLY A 5 -18.22 33.19 3.26
C GLY A 5 -18.32 31.74 3.73
N GLY A 6 -18.62 30.83 2.79
CA GLY A 6 -18.54 29.39 3.02
C GLY A 6 -17.14 29.03 3.49
N ASN A 7 -17.08 28.49 4.70
CA ASN A 7 -15.86 28.14 5.40
C ASN A 7 -15.06 27.09 4.60
N GLY A 8 -13.74 27.24 4.53
CA GLY A 8 -12.83 26.42 3.74
C GLY A 8 -12.99 24.93 4.01
N GLY A 9 -13.28 24.16 2.95
CA GLY A 9 -13.18 22.71 2.96
C GLY A 9 -11.72 22.28 3.06
N GLY A 10 -11.17 22.29 4.27
CA GLY A 10 -9.87 21.69 4.55
C GLY A 10 -9.88 20.22 4.12
N ARG A 11 -8.88 19.81 3.34
CA ARG A 11 -8.73 18.42 2.90
C ARG A 11 -8.61 17.52 4.14
N THR A 12 -9.57 16.63 4.37
CA THR A 12 -9.43 15.55 5.35
C THR A 12 -8.27 14.65 4.94
N GLY A 13 -7.40 14.30 5.87
CA GLY A 13 -6.25 13.43 5.62
C GLY A 13 -6.64 12.05 5.10
N GLU A 14 -5.66 11.36 4.53
CA GLU A 14 -5.78 9.98 4.06
C GLU A 14 -5.08 9.00 5.00
N VAL A 15 -5.53 7.75 5.03
CA VAL A 15 -4.83 6.65 5.70
C VAL A 15 -3.91 5.97 4.70
N VAL A 16 -2.62 5.94 4.99
CA VAL A 16 -1.63 5.19 4.22
C VAL A 16 -1.31 3.89 4.96
N VAL A 17 -1.62 2.75 4.34
CA VAL A 17 -1.35 1.43 4.93
C VAL A 17 -0.14 0.79 4.27
N LEU A 18 0.87 0.40 5.04
CA LEU A 18 2.14 -0.12 4.55
C LEU A 18 2.34 -1.54 5.04
N ARG A 19 2.43 -2.49 4.11
CA ARG A 19 2.86 -3.86 4.46
C ARG A 19 4.37 -3.89 4.59
N HIS A 20 4.87 -4.57 5.62
CA HIS A 20 6.29 -4.81 5.80
C HIS A 20 6.96 -5.40 4.52
N GLY A 21 8.26 -5.15 4.38
CA GLY A 21 9.08 -5.74 3.33
C GLY A 21 9.16 -7.27 3.44
N GLN A 22 9.65 -7.93 2.40
CA GLN A 22 9.70 -9.39 2.34
C GLN A 22 10.54 -10.00 3.48
N THR A 23 9.97 -11.02 4.13
CA THR A 23 10.62 -11.96 5.05
C THR A 23 10.75 -13.34 4.40
N GLU A 24 11.50 -14.25 5.01
CA GLU A 24 11.63 -15.64 4.56
C GLU A 24 10.27 -16.29 4.27
N TRP A 25 9.35 -16.26 5.22
CA TRP A 25 8.04 -16.89 5.09
C TRP A 25 7.10 -16.18 4.11
N SER A 26 7.17 -14.85 4.03
CA SER A 26 6.37 -14.13 3.02
C SER A 26 6.84 -14.41 1.59
N ARG A 27 8.12 -14.80 1.40
CA ARG A 27 8.69 -15.18 0.11
C ARG A 27 8.25 -16.57 -0.32
N THR A 28 8.19 -17.51 0.61
CA THR A 28 7.80 -18.91 0.38
C THR A 28 6.28 -19.13 0.46
N GLY A 29 5.52 -18.12 0.88
CA GLY A 29 4.05 -18.20 0.99
C GLY A 29 3.56 -18.84 2.30
N GLN A 30 4.42 -18.90 3.32
CA GLN A 30 4.06 -19.36 4.66
C GLN A 30 3.35 -18.25 5.45
N HIS A 31 2.35 -18.65 6.24
CA HIS A 31 1.58 -17.73 7.08
C HIS A 31 2.36 -17.32 8.33
N THR A 32 2.73 -16.04 8.45
CA THR A 32 3.73 -15.58 9.45
C THR A 32 3.21 -15.13 10.80
N GLY A 33 1.90 -14.90 10.95
CA GLY A 33 1.28 -14.57 12.23
C GLY A 33 2.12 -13.70 13.18
N ALA A 34 2.34 -14.19 14.39
CA ALA A 34 3.06 -13.50 15.45
C ALA A 34 4.57 -13.77 15.46
N THR A 35 5.06 -14.80 14.76
CA THR A 35 6.48 -15.15 14.66
C THR A 35 7.27 -13.96 14.13
N ASP A 36 8.27 -13.49 14.90
CA ASP A 36 8.94 -12.23 14.61
C ASP A 36 10.17 -12.40 13.71
N LEU A 37 9.91 -12.67 12.42
CA LEU A 37 10.97 -12.85 11.42
C LEU A 37 11.60 -11.52 10.97
N PRO A 38 12.91 -11.48 10.70
CA PRO A 38 13.56 -10.31 10.13
C PRO A 38 13.20 -10.13 8.66
N LEU A 39 13.44 -8.92 8.14
CA LEU A 39 13.40 -8.69 6.70
C LEU A 39 14.57 -9.42 6.02
N LEU A 40 14.33 -9.90 4.80
CA LEU A 40 15.40 -10.28 3.88
C LEU A 40 16.08 -9.03 3.30
N PRO A 41 17.29 -9.14 2.72
CA PRO A 41 17.93 -8.02 2.02
C PRO A 41 17.03 -7.35 0.98
N GLU A 42 16.31 -8.15 0.19
CA GLU A 42 15.35 -7.66 -0.81
C GLU A 42 14.16 -6.96 -0.15
N GLY A 43 13.75 -7.42 1.04
CA GLY A 43 12.72 -6.78 1.85
C GLY A 43 13.16 -5.42 2.40
N GLU A 44 14.44 -5.28 2.77
CA GLU A 44 15.00 -3.99 3.14
C GLU A 44 15.06 -3.02 1.95
N GLU A 45 15.42 -3.49 0.75
CA GLU A 45 15.41 -2.67 -0.46
C GLU A 45 14.00 -2.20 -0.83
N GLN A 46 13.01 -3.09 -0.72
CA GLN A 46 11.60 -2.71 -0.85
C GLN A 46 11.22 -1.60 0.14
N ALA A 47 11.63 -1.72 1.40
CA ALA A 47 11.35 -0.71 2.42
C ALA A 47 12.00 0.64 2.10
N ARG A 48 13.25 0.66 1.61
CA ARG A 48 13.92 1.89 1.16
C ARG A 48 13.19 2.52 -0.04
N GLY A 49 12.70 1.71 -0.97
CA GLY A 49 11.91 2.18 -2.12
C GLY A 49 10.59 2.86 -1.73
N LEU A 50 10.01 2.51 -0.57
CA LEU A 50 8.80 3.20 -0.06
C LEU A 50 9.06 4.68 0.26
N ARG A 51 10.28 5.04 0.69
CA ARG A 51 10.66 6.43 0.95
C ARG A 51 10.45 7.31 -0.28
N GLU A 52 10.91 6.83 -1.43
CA GLU A 52 10.76 7.55 -2.70
C GLU A 52 9.29 7.56 -3.15
N ALA A 53 8.61 6.41 -3.03
CA ALA A 53 7.23 6.27 -3.49
C ALA A 53 6.20 7.07 -2.68
N LEU A 54 6.48 7.35 -1.39
CA LEU A 54 5.66 8.22 -0.55
C LEU A 54 5.97 9.71 -0.73
N GLY A 55 7.08 10.03 -1.40
CA GLY A 55 7.50 11.39 -1.69
C GLY A 55 7.67 12.23 -0.42
N ARG A 56 7.11 13.44 -0.44
CA ARG A 56 7.17 14.40 0.68
C ARG A 56 5.90 14.39 1.55
N ARG A 57 5.19 13.25 1.64
CA ARG A 57 4.05 13.15 2.56
C ARG A 57 4.51 13.38 3.99
N GLU A 58 3.76 14.21 4.70
CA GLU A 58 3.88 14.41 6.13
C GLU A 58 2.70 13.71 6.82
N PHE A 59 2.97 13.05 7.94
CA PHE A 59 1.96 12.30 8.67
C PHE A 59 1.70 12.98 10.01
N ALA A 60 0.42 13.22 10.30
CA ALA A 60 -0.03 13.69 11.61
C ALA A 60 0.14 12.60 12.69
N GLU A 61 0.02 11.33 12.30
CA GLU A 61 0.31 10.18 13.17
C GLU A 61 0.91 9.03 12.36
N VAL A 62 1.85 8.31 12.97
CA VAL A 62 2.39 7.06 12.42
C VAL A 62 2.26 5.97 13.49
N ARG A 63 1.47 4.94 13.19
CA ARG A 63 1.33 3.76 14.06
C ARG A 63 2.02 2.56 13.42
N VAL A 64 2.80 1.83 14.21
CA VAL A 64 3.53 0.66 13.75
C VAL A 64 3.21 -0.56 14.60
N SER A 65 3.08 -1.72 13.96
CA SER A 65 3.04 -3.01 14.66
C SER A 65 4.29 -3.18 15.56
N PRO A 66 4.19 -3.88 16.69
CA PRO A 66 5.34 -4.16 17.54
C PRO A 66 6.40 -5.07 16.90
N LEU A 67 6.01 -5.90 15.92
CA LEU A 67 6.89 -6.88 15.26
C LEU A 67 8.01 -6.21 14.45
N GLN A 68 9.22 -6.75 14.54
CA GLN A 68 10.45 -6.14 14.04
C GLN A 68 10.41 -5.85 12.54
N ARG A 69 9.80 -6.74 11.73
CA ARG A 69 9.66 -6.53 10.27
C ARG A 69 8.90 -5.26 9.91
N ALA A 70 7.87 -4.90 10.69
CA ALA A 70 7.11 -3.67 10.48
C ALA A 70 7.92 -2.45 10.92
N ARG A 71 8.56 -2.51 12.09
CA ARG A 71 9.42 -1.43 12.62
C ARG A 71 10.60 -1.13 11.70
N ARG A 72 11.29 -2.18 11.25
CA ARG A 72 12.42 -2.08 10.32
C ARG A 72 11.99 -1.51 8.96
N THR A 73 10.80 -1.87 8.50
CA THR A 73 10.24 -1.28 7.27
C THR A 73 10.00 0.22 7.44
N ALA A 74 9.40 0.65 8.56
CA ALA A 74 9.17 2.07 8.84
C ALA A 74 10.49 2.86 8.89
N GLU A 75 11.49 2.32 9.61
CA GLU A 75 12.83 2.91 9.72
C GLU A 75 13.48 3.12 8.34
N LEU A 76 13.53 2.07 7.52
CA LEU A 76 14.14 2.13 6.20
C LEU A 76 13.37 3.00 5.20
N ALA A 77 12.05 3.11 5.37
CA ALA A 77 11.21 4.04 4.61
C ALA A 77 11.39 5.50 5.04
N GLY A 78 12.19 5.77 6.09
CA GLY A 78 12.37 7.11 6.64
C GLY A 78 11.13 7.64 7.38
N ILE A 79 10.29 6.75 7.89
CA ILE A 79 9.08 7.06 8.62
C ILE A 79 9.33 6.83 10.11
N THR A 80 9.21 7.88 10.92
CA THR A 80 9.36 7.78 12.38
C THR A 80 8.01 7.46 13.02
N PRO A 81 7.84 6.29 13.67
CA PRO A 81 6.60 5.97 14.36
C PRO A 81 6.36 6.89 15.55
N THR A 82 5.14 7.43 15.68
CA THR A 82 4.69 8.19 16.85
C THR A 82 4.07 7.28 17.91
N ALA A 83 3.63 6.09 17.53
CA ALA A 83 3.05 5.10 18.43
C ALA A 83 3.31 3.67 17.95
N VAL A 84 3.49 2.76 18.91
CA VAL A 84 3.43 1.32 18.69
C VAL A 84 2.00 0.87 18.98
N ASP A 85 1.38 0.16 18.05
CA ASP A 85 0.00 -0.29 18.18
C ASP A 85 -0.06 -1.82 18.12
N ARG A 86 -0.44 -2.45 19.24
CA ARG A 86 -0.60 -3.92 19.31
C ARG A 86 -1.79 -4.40 18.48
N ASP A 87 -2.77 -3.53 18.22
CA ASP A 87 -3.90 -3.87 17.35
C ASP A 87 -3.48 -3.97 15.87
N LEU A 88 -2.23 -3.64 15.52
CA LEU A 88 -1.67 -3.77 14.17
C LEU A 88 -0.89 -5.07 13.93
N VAL A 89 -0.80 -5.98 14.91
CA VAL A 89 -0.17 -7.31 14.71
C VAL A 89 -0.92 -8.10 13.62
N GLU A 90 -0.24 -9.02 12.94
CA GLU A 90 -0.89 -9.86 11.93
C GLU A 90 -2.00 -10.71 12.55
N LEU A 91 -2.88 -11.25 11.72
CA LEU A 91 -3.79 -12.32 12.10
C LEU A 91 -3.01 -13.48 12.77
N GLY A 92 -3.48 -13.94 13.93
CA GLY A 92 -2.92 -15.13 14.59
C GLY A 92 -3.36 -16.41 13.89
N TYR A 93 -2.44 -17.16 13.28
CA TYR A 93 -2.80 -18.34 12.47
C TYR A 93 -2.98 -19.63 13.27
N GLY A 94 -2.65 -19.61 14.57
CA GLY A 94 -2.68 -20.79 15.43
C GLY A 94 -1.90 -21.96 14.81
N GLY A 95 -2.55 -23.10 14.65
CA GLY A 95 -1.95 -24.31 14.06
C GLY A 95 -1.53 -24.21 12.59
N TYR A 96 -1.87 -23.11 11.90
CA TYR A 96 -1.44 -22.86 10.52
C TYR A 96 -0.24 -21.92 10.39
N GLU A 97 0.28 -21.40 11.50
CA GLU A 97 1.47 -20.56 11.47
C GLU A 97 2.70 -21.33 10.95
N GLY A 98 3.49 -20.68 10.09
CA GLY A 98 4.63 -21.30 9.43
C GLY A 98 4.28 -22.27 8.30
N ARG A 99 3.00 -22.49 8.02
CA ARG A 99 2.54 -23.38 6.94
C ARG A 99 2.12 -22.60 5.71
N THR A 100 2.25 -23.21 4.55
CA THR A 100 1.75 -22.69 3.28
C THR A 100 0.29 -23.11 3.05
N THR A 101 -0.42 -22.36 2.22
CA THR A 101 -1.77 -22.77 1.78
C THR A 101 -1.78 -24.14 1.11
N ALA A 102 -0.72 -24.51 0.38
CA ALA A 102 -0.63 -25.79 -0.29
C ALA A 102 -0.58 -26.95 0.71
N GLU A 103 0.28 -26.88 1.72
CA GLU A 103 0.41 -27.89 2.78
C GLU A 103 -0.90 -28.06 3.57
N ILE A 104 -1.59 -26.95 3.88
CA ILE A 104 -2.87 -27.00 4.59
C ILE A 104 -3.96 -27.61 3.70
N SER A 105 -3.99 -27.24 2.43
CA SER A 105 -4.99 -27.77 1.49
C SER A 105 -4.81 -29.27 1.24
N GLU A 106 -3.56 -29.73 1.14
CA GLU A 106 -3.22 -31.14 0.99
C GLU A 106 -3.68 -31.96 2.21
N GLU A 107 -3.39 -31.48 3.43
CA GLU A 107 -3.85 -32.14 4.66
C GLU A 107 -5.38 -32.24 4.73
N LEU A 108 -6.09 -31.18 4.34
CA LEU A 108 -7.55 -31.15 4.40
C LEU A 108 -8.23 -31.89 3.24
N GLY A 109 -7.48 -32.32 2.22
CA GLY A 109 -8.03 -32.91 1.00
C GLY A 109 -8.91 -31.97 0.17
N ARG A 110 -8.81 -30.65 0.37
CA ARG A 110 -9.53 -29.60 -0.36
C ARG A 110 -8.77 -28.28 -0.29
N GLU A 111 -9.06 -27.36 -1.21
CA GLU A 111 -8.52 -26.00 -1.13
C GLU A 111 -8.86 -25.37 0.22
N TRP A 112 -7.85 -24.84 0.91
CA TRP A 112 -8.00 -24.05 2.13
C TRP A 112 -7.84 -22.56 1.83
N SER A 113 -8.63 -21.73 2.51
CA SER A 113 -8.50 -20.29 2.46
C SER A 113 -8.80 -19.68 3.83
N ILE A 114 -7.91 -18.82 4.33
CA ILE A 114 -8.13 -18.06 5.56
C ILE A 114 -9.47 -17.30 5.56
N TRP A 115 -9.94 -16.88 4.38
CA TRP A 115 -11.15 -16.08 4.21
C TRP A 115 -12.45 -16.87 4.36
N ARG A 116 -12.40 -18.20 4.21
CA ARG A 116 -13.56 -19.09 4.29
C ARG A 116 -13.46 -20.05 5.48
N ASP A 117 -12.26 -20.59 5.69
CA ASP A 117 -12.03 -21.71 6.59
C ASP A 117 -11.46 -21.27 7.95
N GLY A 118 -10.94 -20.04 8.04
CA GLY A 118 -10.38 -19.50 9.27
C GLY A 118 -9.11 -20.22 9.71
N THR A 119 -8.86 -20.14 11.02
CA THR A 119 -7.69 -20.72 11.69
C THR A 119 -8.12 -21.87 12.61
N VAL A 120 -7.14 -22.59 13.13
CA VAL A 120 -7.36 -23.63 14.14
C VAL A 120 -6.44 -23.38 15.32
N ASP A 121 -6.85 -23.82 16.50
CA ASP A 121 -6.00 -23.75 17.69
C ASP A 121 -4.87 -24.79 17.64
N ALA A 122 -3.72 -24.43 18.22
CA ALA A 122 -2.62 -25.35 18.52
C ALA A 122 -2.00 -24.94 19.86
N GLU A 123 -0.66 -24.89 19.97
CA GLU A 123 0.02 -24.34 21.15
C GLU A 123 -0.35 -22.87 21.40
N VAL A 124 -0.59 -22.13 20.32
CA VAL A 124 -1.14 -20.77 20.34
C VAL A 124 -2.55 -20.82 19.72
N PRO A 125 -3.55 -20.15 20.33
CA PRO A 125 -4.88 -20.04 19.75
C PRO A 125 -4.88 -19.33 18.40
N GLY A 126 -5.74 -19.77 17.49
CA GLY A 126 -6.02 -19.06 16.25
C GLY A 126 -6.88 -17.81 16.50
N GLU A 127 -6.78 -16.84 15.61
CA GLU A 127 -7.64 -15.65 15.60
C GLU A 127 -8.70 -15.79 14.50
N SER A 128 -9.97 -15.50 14.82
CA SER A 128 -11.02 -15.43 13.80
C SER A 128 -10.97 -14.11 13.04
N LEU A 129 -11.53 -14.06 11.82
CA LEU A 129 -11.63 -12.79 11.09
C LEU A 129 -12.52 -11.75 11.80
N ALA A 130 -13.47 -12.20 12.61
CA ALA A 130 -14.29 -11.31 13.44
C ALA A 130 -13.44 -10.64 14.53
N ASP A 131 -12.53 -11.40 15.17
CA ASP A 131 -11.62 -10.85 16.19
C ASP A 131 -10.64 -9.84 15.56
N VAL A 132 -10.05 -10.17 14.40
CA VAL A 132 -9.22 -9.24 13.64
C VAL A 132 -10.03 -8.00 13.25
N GLY A 133 -11.27 -8.17 12.80
CA GLY A 133 -12.19 -7.09 12.46
C GLY A 133 -12.44 -6.13 13.63
N ALA A 134 -12.76 -6.67 14.81
CA ALA A 134 -12.98 -5.87 16.01
C ALA A 134 -11.71 -5.11 16.45
N ARG A 135 -10.54 -5.74 16.29
CA ARG A 135 -9.23 -5.13 16.56
C ARG A 135 -8.92 -3.99 15.60
N VAL A 136 -9.16 -4.22 14.32
CA VAL A 136 -9.05 -3.22 13.25
C VAL A 136 -10.00 -2.05 13.47
N ASP A 137 -11.25 -2.29 13.89
CA ASP A 137 -12.22 -1.23 14.12
C ASP A 137 -11.71 -0.25 15.21
N ARG A 138 -11.08 -0.76 16.27
CA ARG A 138 -10.42 0.08 17.29
C ARG A 138 -9.27 0.91 16.71
N VAL A 139 -8.50 0.37 15.75
CA VAL A 139 -7.46 1.12 15.04
C VAL A 139 -8.10 2.24 14.22
N LEU A 140 -9.14 1.92 13.44
CA LEU A 140 -9.84 2.88 12.59
C LEU A 140 -10.46 4.03 13.38
N ASP A 141 -11.00 3.78 14.57
CA ASP A 141 -11.52 4.82 15.46
C ASP A 141 -10.43 5.82 15.86
N ARG A 142 -9.24 5.33 16.23
CA ARG A 142 -8.09 6.17 16.57
C ARG A 142 -7.59 6.96 15.37
N VAL A 143 -7.51 6.32 14.21
CA VAL A 143 -7.03 6.96 12.97
C VAL A 143 -7.99 8.05 12.50
N ARG A 144 -9.30 7.79 12.50
CA ARG A 144 -10.32 8.77 12.10
C ARG A 144 -10.26 10.04 12.93
N ALA A 145 -9.96 9.92 14.23
CA ALA A 145 -9.78 11.07 15.10
C ALA A 145 -8.57 11.96 14.74
N ARG A 146 -7.61 11.46 13.96
CA ARG A 146 -6.40 12.17 13.51
C ARG A 146 -6.46 12.70 12.09
N LEU A 147 -7.41 12.23 11.26
CA LEU A 147 -7.53 12.70 9.89
C LEU A 147 -7.82 14.20 9.72
N PRO A 148 -8.45 14.91 10.68
CA PRO A 148 -8.52 16.37 10.65
C PRO A 148 -7.15 17.06 10.77
N ASP A 149 -6.16 16.40 11.40
CA ASP A 149 -4.82 16.93 11.64
C ASP A 149 -3.87 16.66 10.45
N GLY A 150 -4.17 15.66 9.60
CA GLY A 150 -3.38 15.30 8.43
C GLY A 150 -3.46 13.82 8.07
N ASP A 151 -2.57 13.37 7.19
CA ASP A 151 -2.51 11.96 6.78
C ASP A 151 -2.01 11.09 7.94
N VAL A 152 -2.42 9.82 7.99
CA VAL A 152 -2.01 8.86 9.02
C VAL A 152 -1.37 7.64 8.35
N ALA A 153 -0.19 7.23 8.80
CA ALA A 153 0.46 6.02 8.32
C ALA A 153 0.30 4.85 9.30
N LEU A 154 -0.02 3.67 8.76
CA LEU A 154 -0.10 2.40 9.49
C LEU A 154 0.89 1.40 8.88
N VAL A 155 1.93 1.03 9.61
CA VAL A 155 2.94 0.06 9.16
C VAL A 155 2.72 -1.30 9.82
N ALA A 156 2.31 -2.29 9.04
CA ALA A 156 1.72 -3.54 9.52
C ALA A 156 1.92 -4.71 8.53
N HIS A 157 0.96 -5.64 8.48
CA HIS A 157 1.08 -6.95 7.83
C HIS A 157 -0.01 -7.18 6.77
N GLY A 158 0.10 -8.30 6.05
CA GLY A 158 -0.72 -8.57 4.88
C GLY A 158 -2.20 -8.70 5.19
N HIS A 159 -2.61 -9.64 6.04
CA HIS A 159 -4.04 -9.90 6.23
C HIS A 159 -4.72 -8.85 7.10
N VAL A 160 -4.08 -8.37 8.17
CA VAL A 160 -4.64 -7.29 9.01
C VAL A 160 -4.91 -6.01 8.21
N LEU A 161 -4.03 -5.60 7.28
CA LEU A 161 -4.25 -4.40 6.47
C LEU A 161 -5.34 -4.58 5.40
N ARG A 162 -5.55 -5.82 4.96
CA ARG A 162 -6.64 -6.18 4.04
C ARG A 162 -8.00 -6.15 4.73
N VAL A 163 -8.06 -6.69 5.95
CA VAL A 163 -9.23 -6.55 6.82
C VAL A 163 -9.47 -5.07 7.11
N LEU A 164 -8.44 -4.30 7.46
CA LEU A 164 -8.54 -2.85 7.68
C LEU A 164 -9.13 -2.10 6.49
N THR A 165 -8.69 -2.44 5.29
CA THR A 165 -9.23 -1.84 4.06
C THR A 165 -10.70 -2.21 3.83
N ALA A 166 -11.07 -3.47 4.06
CA ALA A 166 -12.48 -3.88 4.00
C ALA A 166 -13.34 -3.12 5.02
N ARG A 167 -12.89 -3.03 6.27
CA ARG A 167 -13.59 -2.31 7.36
C ARG A 167 -13.69 -0.82 7.10
N TRP A 168 -12.65 -0.19 6.53
CA TRP A 168 -12.68 1.20 6.10
C TRP A 168 -13.82 1.47 5.12
N LEU A 169 -14.02 0.56 4.16
CA LEU A 169 -15.04 0.64 3.11
C LEU A 169 -16.45 0.22 3.59
N GLY A 170 -16.61 -0.12 4.88
CA GLY A 170 -17.88 -0.59 5.44
C GLY A 170 -18.23 -2.04 5.08
N LEU A 171 -17.25 -2.83 4.65
CA LEU A 171 -17.42 -4.24 4.30
C LEU A 171 -17.14 -5.15 5.51
N ALA A 172 -17.56 -6.41 5.39
CA ALA A 172 -17.22 -7.46 6.34
C ALA A 172 -15.72 -7.84 6.24
N PRO A 173 -15.08 -8.32 7.33
CA PRO A 173 -13.65 -8.70 7.33
C PRO A 173 -13.24 -9.65 6.19
N GLU A 174 -14.13 -10.58 5.81
CA GLU A 174 -13.94 -11.57 4.75
C GLU A 174 -13.67 -10.93 3.38
N ALA A 175 -14.22 -9.73 3.14
CA ALA A 175 -13.94 -8.97 1.93
C ALA A 175 -12.46 -8.56 1.80
N GLY A 176 -11.66 -8.70 2.87
CA GLY A 176 -10.20 -8.66 2.82
C GLY A 176 -9.60 -9.57 1.74
N ALA A 177 -10.30 -10.65 1.37
CA ALA A 177 -9.96 -11.53 0.25
C ALA A 177 -9.74 -10.79 -1.08
N LEU A 178 -10.44 -9.67 -1.29
CA LEU A 178 -10.42 -8.91 -2.55
C LEU A 178 -9.22 -7.96 -2.68
N PHE A 179 -8.50 -7.70 -1.58
CA PHE A 179 -7.49 -6.64 -1.52
C PHE A 179 -6.07 -7.20 -1.49
N ALA A 180 -5.57 -7.85 -2.54
CA ALA A 180 -4.19 -8.35 -2.53
C ALA A 180 -3.17 -7.23 -2.26
N LEU A 181 -2.33 -7.37 -1.23
CA LEU A 181 -1.30 -6.39 -0.86
C LEU A 181 0.07 -7.06 -0.74
N PRO A 182 0.91 -7.04 -1.79
CA PRO A 182 2.24 -7.63 -1.76
C PRO A 182 3.16 -7.00 -0.71
N ALA A 183 4.19 -7.73 -0.28
CA ALA A 183 5.18 -7.22 0.67
C ALA A 183 5.89 -5.97 0.12
N GLY A 184 6.20 -5.01 0.99
CA GLY A 184 6.84 -3.75 0.60
C GLY A 184 5.97 -2.84 -0.26
N ARG A 185 4.64 -2.99 -0.20
CA ARG A 185 3.66 -2.14 -0.89
C ARG A 185 2.84 -1.34 0.09
N TYR A 186 2.21 -0.29 -0.42
CA TYR A 186 1.26 0.49 0.35
C TYR A 186 -0.08 0.70 -0.36
N GLY A 187 -1.10 1.03 0.41
CA GLY A 187 -2.41 1.48 -0.05
C GLY A 187 -2.75 2.85 0.53
N VAL A 188 -3.73 3.53 -0.08
CA VAL A 188 -4.23 4.84 0.33
C VAL A 188 -5.74 4.78 0.44
N LEU A 189 -6.25 5.08 1.63
CA LEU A 189 -7.66 5.09 1.97
C LEU A 189 -8.08 6.54 2.24
N GLY A 190 -9.10 7.01 1.53
CA GLY A 190 -9.52 8.41 1.57
C GLY A 190 -11.03 8.56 1.64
N HIS A 191 -11.49 9.78 1.36
CA HIS A 191 -12.91 10.09 1.23
C HIS A 191 -13.19 10.81 -0.10
N GLU A 192 -14.29 10.45 -0.74
CA GLU A 192 -14.85 11.17 -1.89
C GLU A 192 -16.28 11.61 -1.53
N HIS A 193 -16.52 12.92 -1.49
CA HIS A 193 -17.78 13.51 -1.04
C HIS A 193 -18.27 12.95 0.33
N GLY A 194 -17.33 12.71 1.25
CA GLY A 194 -17.60 12.16 2.58
C GLY A 194 -17.78 10.63 2.63
N ARG A 195 -17.75 9.94 1.48
CA ARG A 195 -17.80 8.48 1.41
C ARG A 195 -16.39 7.87 1.49
N PRO A 196 -16.14 6.87 2.35
CA PRO A 196 -14.86 6.15 2.38
C PRO A 196 -14.57 5.48 1.03
N VAL A 197 -13.36 5.68 0.52
CA VAL A 197 -12.89 5.12 -0.75
C VAL A 197 -11.48 4.55 -0.65
N LEU A 198 -11.15 3.68 -1.60
CA LEU A 198 -9.81 3.19 -1.87
C LEU A 198 -9.19 4.08 -2.96
N SER A 199 -8.43 5.10 -2.56
CA SER A 199 -7.82 6.08 -3.48
C SER A 199 -6.63 5.50 -4.25
N GLY A 200 -5.97 4.47 -3.70
CA GLY A 200 -4.87 3.78 -4.35
C GLY A 200 -4.54 2.46 -3.64
N TRP A 201 -4.05 1.47 -4.38
CA TRP A 201 -3.80 0.14 -3.80
C TRP A 201 -2.59 -0.55 -4.43
N ALA A 202 -1.84 -1.29 -3.59
CA ALA A 202 -0.63 -2.00 -3.96
C ALA A 202 0.42 -1.11 -4.67
N LEU A 203 0.52 0.15 -4.25
CA LEU A 203 1.44 1.16 -4.77
C LEU A 203 2.89 0.91 -4.30
N GLY A 204 3.84 1.54 -5.01
CA GLY A 204 5.28 1.38 -4.83
C GLY A 204 5.93 0.74 -6.07
N CYS A 205 7.25 0.88 -6.24
CA CYS A 205 7.96 0.32 -7.39
C CYS A 205 8.31 -1.16 -7.18
N ALA A 206 8.08 -2.02 -8.17
CA ALA A 206 8.51 -3.43 -8.13
C ALA A 206 9.98 -3.62 -8.46
N CYS A 207 10.59 -2.61 -9.07
CA CYS A 207 11.87 -2.73 -9.72
C CYS A 207 12.98 -2.51 -8.70
N LEU A 208 13.54 -3.61 -8.20
CA LEU A 208 14.90 -3.67 -7.68
C LEU A 208 15.88 -3.67 -8.87
N SER A 209 15.93 -2.58 -9.65
CA SER A 209 16.99 -2.20 -10.60
C SER A 209 16.51 -1.11 -11.57
N GLY A 210 17.13 0.07 -11.50
CA GLY A 210 17.34 0.96 -12.65
C GLY A 210 16.11 1.46 -13.41
N CYS A 211 15.21 2.21 -12.76
CA CYS A 211 14.40 3.19 -13.51
C CYS A 211 15.21 4.46 -13.72
N ALA A 212 16.21 4.41 -14.61
CA ALA A 212 16.58 5.62 -15.32
C ALA A 212 15.41 5.97 -16.26
N PRO A 213 15.00 7.25 -16.37
CA PRO A 213 14.10 7.64 -17.46
C PRO A 213 14.75 7.19 -18.79
N PRO A 214 13.98 6.69 -19.77
CA PRO A 214 14.57 6.37 -21.07
C PRO A 214 15.30 7.62 -21.56
N ALA A 215 16.62 7.50 -21.76
CA ALA A 215 17.40 8.57 -22.36
C ALA A 215 16.69 8.96 -23.65
N ALA A 216 16.40 10.25 -23.81
CA ALA A 216 15.77 10.77 -25.01
C ALA A 216 16.53 10.21 -26.22
N SER A 217 15.85 9.37 -26.99
CA SER A 217 16.46 8.73 -28.15
C SER A 217 16.98 9.81 -29.07
N ALA A 218 18.29 9.81 -29.32
CA ALA A 218 18.90 10.65 -30.34
C ALA A 218 18.15 10.46 -31.67
N PRO A 219 17.96 11.52 -32.48
CA PRO A 219 17.22 11.42 -33.71
C PRO A 219 17.84 10.34 -34.61
N ARG A 220 17.03 9.35 -34.99
CA ARG A 220 17.43 8.30 -35.94
C ARG A 220 17.94 8.94 -37.23
N ALA A 221 19.13 8.56 -37.66
CA ALA A 221 19.63 8.90 -38.98
C ALA A 221 18.67 8.33 -40.05
N PRO A 222 18.38 9.07 -41.13
CA PRO A 222 17.52 8.59 -42.19
C PRO A 222 18.16 7.40 -42.92
N PRO A 223 17.37 6.43 -43.41
CA PRO A 223 17.89 5.29 -44.14
C PRO A 223 18.55 5.73 -45.46
N PRO A 224 19.63 5.06 -45.90
CA PRO A 224 20.27 5.37 -47.16
C PRO A 224 19.37 4.91 -48.32
N GLY A 225 18.92 5.84 -49.17
CA GLY A 225 18.27 5.45 -50.43
C GLY A 225 17.23 6.37 -51.06
N ALA A 226 16.87 7.52 -50.49
CA ALA A 226 15.91 8.43 -51.14
C ALA A 226 16.60 9.35 -52.15
N ARG A 227 16.75 8.89 -53.40
CA ARG A 227 17.08 9.76 -54.54
C ARG A 227 15.83 10.51 -55.00
N GLY A 228 15.89 11.84 -54.89
CA GLY A 228 15.43 12.80 -55.91
C GLY A 228 13.93 13.07 -56.08
N ALA A 229 13.48 14.25 -55.65
CA ALA A 229 12.47 15.05 -56.35
C ALA A 229 12.71 16.55 -56.03
N PRO A 230 12.50 17.48 -56.98
CA PRO A 230 13.08 18.82 -56.93
C PRO A 230 12.30 19.82 -56.06
N ALA A 231 13.02 20.84 -55.62
CA ALA A 231 12.60 21.88 -54.70
C ALA A 231 11.39 22.69 -55.20
N GLY A 232 10.29 22.63 -54.44
CA GLY A 232 9.18 23.59 -54.49
C GLY A 232 9.49 24.78 -53.57
N ARG A 233 9.28 25.99 -54.10
CA ARG A 233 9.60 27.29 -53.49
C ARG A 233 8.90 27.47 -52.14
N THR A 234 9.66 27.94 -51.15
CA THR A 234 9.19 28.34 -49.83
C THR A 234 8.42 29.67 -49.90
N THR A 235 7.15 29.65 -49.49
CA THR A 235 6.41 30.83 -49.07
C THR A 235 6.39 30.89 -47.55
N THR A 236 6.91 31.97 -46.99
CA THR A 236 7.01 32.23 -45.54
C THR A 236 5.64 32.63 -44.98
N PRO A 237 5.10 32.00 -43.91
CA PRO A 237 3.99 32.57 -43.16
C PRO A 237 4.48 33.49 -42.04
N GLY A 238 3.89 34.69 -41.96
CA GLY A 238 4.16 35.69 -40.93
C GLY A 238 3.58 35.35 -39.53
N PRO A 239 3.96 36.12 -38.50
CA PRO A 239 3.69 35.76 -37.10
C PRO A 239 2.22 35.95 -36.70
N CYS A 240 1.70 34.95 -35.99
CA CYS A 240 0.35 34.91 -35.42
C CYS A 240 0.25 35.85 -34.20
N ARG A 241 -0.62 36.85 -34.26
CA ARG A 241 -0.94 37.76 -33.15
C ARG A 241 -1.93 37.10 -32.18
N ARG A 242 -1.72 37.29 -30.88
CA ARG A 242 -2.67 36.93 -29.80
C ARG A 242 -3.90 37.86 -29.83
N PRO A 243 -5.12 37.37 -29.56
CA PRO A 243 -6.25 38.24 -29.24
C PRO A 243 -6.30 38.55 -27.74
N THR A 244 -6.47 39.83 -27.44
CA THR A 244 -7.00 40.39 -26.20
C THR A 244 -8.53 40.43 -26.27
N GLN A 245 -9.19 39.74 -25.34
CA GLN A 245 -10.22 40.22 -24.39
C GLN A 245 -10.84 39.01 -23.71
#